data_AF-A0A7S2HPP6-F1
#
_entry.id   AF-A0A7S2HPP6-F1
#
_cell.length_a   1.000
_cell.length_b   1.000
_cell.length_c   1.000
_cell.angle_alpha   90.00
_cell.angle_beta   90.00
_cell.angle_gamma   90.00
#
_symmetry.space_group_name_H-M   'P 1'
#
loop_
_entity.id
_entity.type
_entity.pdbx_description
1 polymer ?
#
loop_
_entity_poly.entity_id
_entity_poly.type
_entity_poly.pdbx_seq_one_letter_code
_entity_poly.pdbx_strand_id
1 'polypeptide(L)'
;DGAPGERGSSREGEGGITVVVTTSPVPSNPSTAMLAAVLAGLDLVPRLADAPRILVCDGYIPIPVGQKPRHKAGKILPADAERYGDFVRAVRAQAAAPPRAGQDR
;
A
#
# COMPACT_ATOMS: atom_id res chain seq x y z
N ASP A 1 -41.70 -31.40 -21.63
CA ASP A 1 -40.92 -30.19 -21.96
C ASP A 1 -40.44 -29.48 -20.72
N GLY A 2 -39.22 -29.79 -20.31
CA GLY A 2 -38.55 -29.12 -19.19
C GLY A 2 -37.61 -28.05 -19.73
N ALA A 3 -37.86 -26.79 -19.36
CA ALA A 3 -36.87 -25.72 -19.49
C ALA A 3 -36.20 -25.51 -18.11
N PRO A 4 -34.90 -25.76 -17.97
CA PRO A 4 -34.20 -25.52 -16.71
C PRO A 4 -33.72 -24.08 -16.59
N GLY A 5 -34.20 -23.41 -15.55
CA GLY A 5 -33.41 -22.56 -14.67
C GLY A 5 -32.56 -21.45 -15.29
N GLU A 6 -33.16 -20.27 -15.45
CA GLU A 6 -32.44 -19.04 -15.12
C GLU A 6 -32.28 -19.01 -13.60
N ARG A 7 -31.28 -19.72 -13.10
CA ARG A 7 -30.70 -19.39 -11.80
C ARG A 7 -30.07 -18.02 -12.00
N GLY A 8 -30.85 -16.98 -11.70
CA GLY A 8 -30.29 -15.70 -11.30
C GLY A 8 -29.22 -16.03 -10.29
N SER A 9 -27.96 -15.86 -10.69
CA SER A 9 -26.84 -15.95 -9.77
C SER A 9 -27.07 -14.82 -8.79
N SER A 10 -27.71 -15.20 -7.68
CA SER A 10 -27.60 -14.52 -6.41
C SER A 10 -26.14 -14.11 -6.32
N ARG A 11 -25.86 -12.80 -6.38
CA ARG A 11 -24.59 -12.29 -5.89
C ARG A 11 -24.61 -12.61 -4.41
N GLU A 12 -24.15 -13.82 -4.08
CA GLU A 12 -23.82 -14.19 -2.72
C GLU A 12 -22.96 -13.06 -2.18
N GLY A 13 -23.30 -12.59 -0.98
CA GLY A 13 -22.55 -11.52 -0.34
C GLY A 13 -21.12 -11.98 -0.14
N GLU A 14 -20.19 -11.53 -0.97
CA GLU A 14 -18.79 -11.93 -0.91
C GLU A 14 -17.95 -10.74 -0.47
N GLY A 15 -17.56 -10.75 0.81
CA GLY A 15 -16.59 -9.80 1.32
C GLY A 15 -15.29 -9.90 0.53
N GLY A 16 -15.04 -8.92 -0.35
CA GLY A 16 -13.79 -8.81 -1.09
C GLY A 16 -12.61 -8.57 -0.15
N ILE A 17 -11.42 -9.03 -0.54
CA ILE A 17 -10.18 -8.75 0.19
C ILE A 17 -9.69 -7.37 -0.25
N THR A 18 -9.35 -6.51 0.71
CA THR A 18 -8.62 -5.26 0.47
C THR A 18 -7.26 -5.36 1.14
N VAL A 19 -6.19 -5.03 0.42
CA VAL A 19 -4.85 -4.99 1.00
C VAL A 19 -4.52 -3.56 1.42
N VAL A 20 -4.31 -3.37 2.72
CA VAL A 20 -3.85 -2.10 3.28
C VAL A 20 -2.38 -2.23 3.65
N VAL A 21 -1.53 -1.48 2.96
CA VAL A 21 -0.10 -1.38 3.28
C VAL A 21 0.14 -0.06 3.99
N THR A 22 0.70 -0.11 5.19
CA THR A 22 1.03 1.07 5.98
C THR A 22 2.53 1.24 6.07
N THR A 23 3.00 2.48 6.03
CA THR A 23 4.43 2.80 6.16
C THR A 23 4.59 3.92 7.17
N SER A 24 5.66 3.84 7.96
CA SER A 24 5.96 4.83 9.00
C SER A 24 7.40 5.33 8.88
N PRO A 25 7.70 6.53 9.40
CA PRO A 25 9.05 7.07 9.43
C PRO A 25 9.85 6.43 10.56
N VAL A 26 10.41 5.26 10.24
CA VAL A 26 11.31 4.50 11.11
C VAL A 26 12.77 4.61 10.62
N PRO A 27 13.77 4.48 11.52
CA PRO A 27 15.19 4.63 11.15
C PRO A 27 15.66 3.64 10.11
N SER A 28 15.02 2.47 10.03
CA SER A 28 15.34 1.40 9.08
C SER A 28 14.99 1.74 7.62
N ASN A 29 14.58 2.97 7.35
CA ASN A 29 14.34 3.56 6.04
C ASN A 29 13.12 2.95 5.31
N PRO A 30 12.12 3.73 4.89
CA PRO A 30 11.11 3.20 3.99
C PRO A 30 11.74 2.93 2.62
N SER A 31 11.86 1.65 2.25
CA SER A 31 12.45 1.24 0.98
C SER A 31 11.37 1.11 -0.10
N THR A 32 11.41 1.97 -1.12
CA THR A 32 10.54 1.85 -2.30
C THR A 32 10.73 0.51 -3.01
N ALA A 33 11.95 -0.03 -3.01
CA ALA A 33 12.24 -1.35 -3.56
C ALA A 33 11.58 -2.48 -2.76
N MET A 34 11.61 -2.39 -1.42
CA MET A 34 10.93 -3.36 -0.56
C MET A 34 9.42 -3.30 -0.76
N LEU A 35 8.85 -2.09 -0.83
CA LEU A 35 7.43 -1.92 -1.12
C LEU A 35 7.07 -2.54 -2.48
N ALA A 36 7.85 -2.27 -3.53
CA ALA A 36 7.62 -2.85 -4.85
C ALA A 36 7.68 -4.38 -4.83
N ALA A 37 8.64 -4.97 -4.10
CA ALA A 37 8.76 -6.41 -3.95
C ALA A 37 7.56 -7.02 -3.20
N VAL A 38 7.08 -6.36 -2.14
CA VAL A 38 5.88 -6.79 -1.41
C VAL A 38 4.65 -6.75 -2.32
N LEU A 39 4.46 -5.65 -3.06
CA LEU A 39 3.32 -5.50 -3.97
C LEU A 39 3.36 -6.52 -5.11
N ALA A 40 4.53 -6.79 -5.68
CA ALA A 40 4.70 -7.82 -6.70
C ALA A 40 4.46 -9.24 -6.15
N GLY A 41 4.81 -9.48 -4.88
CA GLY A 41 4.53 -10.75 -4.21
C GLY A 41 3.04 -11.02 -4.04
N LEU A 42 2.20 -9.98 -3.90
CA LEU A 42 0.75 -10.13 -3.83
C LEU A 42 0.16 -10.64 -5.15
N ASP A 43 0.79 -10.32 -6.28
CA ASP A 43 0.36 -10.77 -7.61
C ASP A 43 0.52 -12.29 -7.79
N LEU A 44 1.28 -12.96 -6.92
CA LEU A 44 1.45 -14.42 -6.94
C LEU A 44 0.23 -15.19 -6.41
N VAL A 45 -0.72 -14.49 -5.75
CA VAL A 45 -1.94 -15.08 -5.21
C VAL A 45 -3.12 -14.50 -5.99
N PRO A 46 -3.87 -15.30 -6.78
CA PRO A 46 -4.92 -14.78 -7.66
C PRO A 46 -5.94 -13.87 -6.97
N ARG A 47 -6.39 -14.23 -5.76
CA ARG A 47 -7.34 -13.43 -4.98
C ARG A 47 -6.77 -12.10 -4.45
N LEU A 48 -5.45 -11.95 -4.41
CA LEU A 48 -4.77 -10.71 -3.95
C LEU A 48 -4.28 -9.87 -5.13
N ALA A 49 -4.08 -10.48 -6.31
CA ALA A 49 -3.77 -9.77 -7.54
C ALA A 49 -4.87 -8.72 -7.85
N ASP A 50 -6.14 -9.14 -7.80
CA ASP A 50 -7.30 -8.30 -8.09
C ASP A 50 -7.82 -7.50 -6.88
N ALA A 51 -7.22 -7.71 -5.69
CA ALA A 51 -7.65 -7.02 -4.48
C ALA A 51 -7.33 -5.52 -4.58
N PRO A 52 -8.28 -4.63 -4.25
CA PRO A 52 -8.00 -3.21 -4.09
C PRO A 52 -6.85 -2.98 -3.11
N ARG A 53 -5.94 -2.06 -3.45
CA ARG A 53 -4.74 -1.74 -2.67
C ARG A 53 -4.82 -0.32 -2.15
N ILE A 54 -4.66 -0.16 -0.85
CA ILE A 54 -4.58 1.13 -0.19
C ILE A 54 -3.19 1.25 0.43
N LEU A 55 -2.46 2.29 0.05
CA LEU A 55 -1.15 2.60 0.62
C LEU A 55 -1.26 3.83 1.51
N VAL A 56 -0.97 3.65 2.79
CA VAL A 56 -0.99 4.69 3.81
C VAL A 56 0.44 5.07 4.17
N CYS A 57 0.72 6.37 4.10
CA CYS A 57 1.96 6.94 4.59
C CYS A 57 1.64 7.72 5.88
N ASP A 58 2.13 7.25 7.01
CA ASP A 58 1.87 7.86 8.31
C ASP A 58 2.42 9.28 8.39
N GLY A 59 1.72 10.13 9.16
CA GLY A 59 2.21 11.45 9.50
C GLY A 59 3.36 11.42 10.51
N TYR A 60 4.07 12.55 10.63
CA TYR A 60 5.15 12.71 11.58
C TYR A 60 5.31 14.17 12.03
N ILE A 61 6.07 14.34 13.11
CA ILE A 61 6.41 15.63 13.72
C ILE A 61 7.94 15.69 13.82
N PRO A 62 8.61 16.54 13.01
CA PRO A 62 10.04 16.77 13.15
C PRO A 62 10.37 17.36 14.53
N ILE A 63 11.41 16.85 15.18
CA ILE A 63 11.92 17.37 16.46
C ILE A 63 13.30 18.00 16.28
N PRO A 64 13.72 18.94 17.16
CA PRO A 64 15.05 19.53 17.09
C PRO A 64 16.17 18.50 17.21
N VAL A 65 17.30 18.78 16.55
CA VAL A 65 18.54 18.00 16.69
C VAL A 65 18.98 18.02 18.16
N GLY A 66 19.34 16.85 18.70
CA GLY A 66 19.69 16.67 20.11
C GLY A 66 18.56 16.14 20.99
N GLN A 67 17.31 16.12 20.50
CA GLN A 67 16.23 15.40 21.18
C GLN A 67 16.19 13.92 20.79
N LYS A 68 15.71 13.08 21.71
CA LYS A 68 15.53 11.65 21.47
C LYS A 68 14.27 11.40 20.61
N PRO A 69 14.37 10.72 19.45
CA PRO A 69 13.21 10.40 18.63
C PRO A 69 12.27 9.41 19.33
N ARG A 70 10.98 9.51 19.02
CA ARG A 70 9.91 8.62 19.46
C ARG A 70 9.08 8.18 18.24
N HIS A 71 9.62 7.25 17.46
CA HIS A 71 9.02 6.77 16.21
C HIS A 71 7.57 6.29 16.35
N LYS A 72 7.24 5.58 17.45
CA LYS A 72 5.86 5.14 17.72
C LYS A 72 4.86 6.29 17.92
N ALA A 73 5.36 7.50 18.20
CA ALA A 73 4.55 8.72 18.34
C ALA A 73 4.74 9.67 17.14
N GLY A 74 5.36 9.20 16.05
CA GLY A 74 5.67 10.00 14.87
C GLY A 74 6.69 11.12 15.11
N LYS A 75 7.37 11.17 16.25
CA LYS A 75 8.38 12.22 16.55
C LYS A 75 9.75 11.77 16.06
N ILE A 76 10.27 12.42 15.03
CA ILE A 76 11.46 11.97 14.31
C ILE A 76 12.45 13.11 14.08
N LEU A 77 13.71 12.78 13.82
CA LEU A 77 14.72 13.79 13.51
C LEU A 77 14.51 14.38 12.11
N PRO A 78 15.06 15.58 11.82
CA PRO A 78 14.89 16.22 10.52
C PRO A 78 15.40 15.35 9.35
N ALA A 79 16.52 14.64 9.54
CA ALA A 79 17.05 13.74 8.52
C ALA A 79 16.13 12.54 8.22
N ASP A 80 15.40 12.04 9.23
CA ASP A 80 14.40 10.99 9.02
C ASP A 80 13.18 11.53 8.28
N ALA A 81 12.76 12.75 8.59
CA ALA A 81 11.66 13.44 7.93
C ALA A 81 11.93 13.67 6.44
N GLU A 82 13.16 14.10 6.10
CA GLU A 82 13.59 14.28 4.72
C GLU A 82 13.54 12.96 3.94
N ARG A 83 14.19 11.90 4.45
CA ARG A 83 14.19 10.57 3.84
C ARG A 83 12.78 10.01 3.66
N TYR A 84 11.94 10.12 4.68
CA TYR A 84 10.56 9.64 4.60
C TYR A 84 9.75 10.49 3.61
N GLY A 85 10.00 11.81 3.53
CA GLY A 85 9.42 12.69 2.54
C GLY A 85 9.79 12.31 1.09
N ASP A 86 11.05 11.96 0.84
CA ASP A 86 11.50 11.44 -0.46
C ASP A 86 10.76 10.16 -0.85
N PHE A 87 10.66 9.23 0.10
CA PHE A 87 9.91 7.99 -0.09
C PHE A 87 8.44 8.26 -0.44
N VAL A 88 7.75 9.12 0.32
CA VAL A 88 6.33 9.46 0.07
C VAL A 88 6.16 10.09 -1.31
N ARG A 89 7.06 10.97 -1.73
CA ARG A 89 7.04 11.54 -3.08
C ARG A 89 7.19 10.47 -4.16
N ALA A 90 8.17 9.59 -4.02
CA ALA A 90 8.42 8.52 -4.98
C ALA A 90 7.22 7.56 -5.10
N VAL A 91 6.64 7.19 -3.96
CA VAL A 91 5.45 6.33 -3.89
C VAL A 91 4.24 7.00 -4.54
N ARG A 92 3.99 8.28 -4.25
CA ARG A 92 2.88 9.01 -4.87
C ARG A 92 3.02 9.08 -6.39
N ALA A 93 4.24 9.31 -6.89
CA ALA A 93 4.51 9.29 -8.32
C ALA A 93 4.22 7.92 -8.96
N GLN A 94 4.55 6.83 -8.27
CA GLN A 94 4.23 5.47 -8.73
C GLN A 94 2.72 5.19 -8.72
N ALA A 95 2.00 5.64 -7.69
CA ALA A 95 0.55 5.44 -7.57
C ALA A 95 -0.27 6.30 -8.56
N ALA A 96 0.26 7.45 -8.98
CA ALA A 96 -0.39 8.33 -9.97
C ALA A 96 -0.11 7.92 -11.43
N ALA A 97 0.88 7.04 -11.66
CA ALA A 97 1.14 6.51 -12.99
C ALA A 97 -0.02 5.61 -13.44
N PRO A 98 -0.44 5.67 -14.71
CA PRO A 98 -1.47 4.75 -15.21
C PRO A 98 -1.00 3.30 -15.01
N PRO A 99 -1.92 2.35 -14.74
CA PRO A 99 -1.58 0.94 -14.64
C PRO A 99 -0.86 0.53 -15.92
N ARG A 100 0.27 -0.17 -15.77
CA ARG A 100 1.08 -0.59 -16.91
C ARG A 100 0.23 -1.47 -17.82
N ALA A 101 0.13 -1.10 -19.10
CA ALA A 101 -0.55 -1.89 -20.11
C ALA A 101 -0.02 -3.33 -20.10
N GLY A 102 -0.87 -4.30 -19.74
CA GLY A 102 -0.52 -5.72 -19.65
C GLY A 102 -1.10 -6.50 -18.47
N GLN A 103 -1.73 -5.84 -17.50
CA GLN A 103 -2.53 -6.48 -16.43
C GLN A 103 -4.02 -6.52 -16.82
N ASP A 104 -4.31 -7.23 -17.90
CA ASP A 104 -5.65 -7.73 -18.24
C ASP A 104 -5.39 -9.06 -18.95
N ARG A 105 -5.34 -10.15 -18.19
CA ARG A 105 -5.45 -11.52 -18.71
C ARG A 105 -6.22 -12.37 -17.73
#